data_AF-A0A432YDR0-F1
#
_entry.id   AF-A0A432YDR0-F1
#
_cell.length_a   1.000
_cell.length_b   1.000
_cell.length_c   1.000
_cell.angle_alpha   90.00
_cell.angle_beta   90.00
_cell.angle_gamma   90.00
#
_symmetry.space_group_name_H-M   'P 1'
#
loop_
_entity.id
_entity.type
_entity.pdbx_description
1 polymer ?
#
loop_
_entity_poly.entity_id
_entity_poly.type
_entity_poly.pdbx_seq_one_letter_code
_entity_poly.pdbx_strand_id
1 'polypeptide(L)'
;MRFIIVLALGIAAVIGGWLLTRDESSPELMRQNVEVTATETIAVEKKDDETAVIRQPTVSADETVTNDATTESALELALKRYPDVSLEDIQKLFADDPELIGIRPDFMLALMERGDIAANQVMLSVPKIGPVTAAMYVVVSSRRDSFTVEHFDRLVALGADINNGEAWRGVMAMKNNRDVIDRWYSYVSLGPEVHNEMYNTALAFGNTALRDYLLDEKQGSMDGLQIDEFNMMMSSGMVRGTVMSLDKIEEELAAGHEGNREVVEAELAHILRMRLRQAQMLATLTDKEKELAEIEAFEQKLAQALLNYEQEI
;
A
#
# COMPACT_ATOMS: atom_id res chain seq x y z
N MET A 1 19.84 -8.03 -15.55
CA MET A 1 19.00 -9.25 -15.78
C MET A 1 18.80 -10.10 -14.52
N ARG A 2 19.71 -10.08 -13.53
CA ARG A 2 19.50 -10.75 -12.21
C ARG A 2 18.61 -9.95 -11.23
N PHE A 3 18.58 -8.61 -11.37
CA PHE A 3 17.74 -7.70 -10.59
C PHE A 3 16.22 -7.86 -10.79
N ILE A 4 15.80 -8.20 -12.02
CA ILE A 4 14.38 -8.46 -12.37
C ILE A 4 13.85 -9.69 -11.62
N ILE A 5 14.73 -10.61 -11.23
CA ILE A 5 14.38 -11.86 -10.58
C ILE A 5 14.18 -11.65 -9.07
N VAL A 6 14.91 -10.74 -8.41
CA VAL A 6 14.86 -10.57 -6.94
C VAL A 6 13.65 -9.73 -6.50
N LEU A 7 13.32 -8.63 -7.19
CA LEU A 7 12.10 -7.87 -6.91
C LEU A 7 10.84 -8.66 -7.28
N ALA A 8 10.92 -9.43 -8.39
CA ALA A 8 9.89 -10.40 -8.73
C ALA A 8 9.83 -11.54 -7.71
N LEU A 9 10.91 -11.93 -7.02
CA LEU A 9 10.88 -12.94 -5.96
C LEU A 9 10.32 -12.42 -4.64
N GLY A 10 10.58 -11.17 -4.25
CA GLY A 10 9.96 -10.57 -3.05
C GLY A 10 8.45 -10.40 -3.22
N ILE A 11 8.03 -9.92 -4.39
CA ILE A 11 6.62 -9.78 -4.77
C ILE A 11 5.99 -11.16 -5.07
N ALA A 12 6.67 -12.07 -5.78
CA ALA A 12 6.15 -13.42 -6.08
C ALA A 12 6.32 -14.43 -4.93
N ALA A 13 7.06 -14.16 -3.86
CA ALA A 13 7.02 -14.99 -2.65
C ALA A 13 5.79 -14.64 -1.80
N VAL A 14 5.49 -13.35 -1.66
CA VAL A 14 4.27 -12.88 -0.98
C VAL A 14 3.03 -13.22 -1.81
N ILE A 15 3.10 -13.08 -3.13
CA ILE A 15 1.95 -13.28 -4.03
C ILE A 15 1.88 -14.73 -4.52
N GLY A 16 3.01 -15.43 -4.71
CA GLY A 16 3.04 -16.86 -5.00
C GLY A 16 2.57 -17.73 -3.84
N GLY A 17 2.79 -17.30 -2.59
CA GLY A 17 2.15 -17.89 -1.40
C GLY A 17 0.63 -17.65 -1.39
N TRP A 18 0.17 -16.48 -1.84
CA TRP A 18 -1.25 -16.14 -1.97
C TRP A 18 -1.95 -16.73 -3.21
N LEU A 19 -1.21 -17.20 -4.23
CA LEU A 19 -1.76 -17.68 -5.52
C LEU A 19 -1.69 -19.20 -5.76
N LEU A 20 -1.19 -19.96 -4.79
CA LEU A 20 -1.35 -21.41 -4.75
C LEU A 20 -2.67 -21.83 -4.05
N THR A 21 -3.52 -20.85 -3.72
CA THR A 21 -4.73 -20.97 -2.88
C THR A 21 -6.04 -21.08 -3.66
N ARG A 22 -6.04 -20.92 -4.99
CA ARG A 22 -7.29 -20.86 -5.78
C ARG A 22 -7.53 -22.11 -6.59
N ASP A 23 -8.57 -22.83 -6.18
CA ASP A 23 -9.23 -23.89 -6.95
C ASP A 23 -9.91 -23.28 -8.18
N GLU A 24 -9.61 -23.82 -9.36
CA GLU A 24 -10.28 -23.47 -10.62
C GLU A 24 -11.73 -23.94 -10.57
N SER A 25 -12.69 -23.02 -10.45
CA SER A 25 -14.09 -23.32 -10.80
C SER A 25 -14.78 -22.14 -11.53
N SER A 26 -14.46 -22.09 -12.83
CA SER A 26 -15.39 -21.89 -13.96
C SER A 26 -16.02 -20.51 -14.27
N PRO A 27 -16.40 -20.30 -15.55
CA PRO A 27 -16.28 -19.02 -16.25
C PRO A 27 -17.62 -18.33 -16.59
N GLU A 28 -17.49 -17.17 -17.25
CA GLU A 28 -18.52 -16.34 -17.90
C GLU A 28 -19.34 -15.43 -16.98
N LEU A 29 -19.23 -14.11 -17.21
CA LEU A 29 -20.30 -13.32 -17.83
C LEU A 29 -19.86 -11.87 -18.10
N MET A 30 -19.89 -11.57 -19.40
CA MET A 30 -20.33 -10.35 -20.08
C MET A 30 -19.92 -8.94 -19.59
N ARG A 31 -19.20 -8.29 -20.52
CA ARG A 31 -19.32 -6.88 -20.90
C ARG A 31 -20.75 -6.35 -20.76
N GLN A 32 -20.92 -5.23 -20.06
CA GLN A 32 -21.99 -4.29 -20.38
C GLN A 32 -21.55 -2.85 -20.09
N ASN A 33 -21.46 -2.06 -21.17
CA ASN A 33 -21.34 -0.62 -21.14
C ASN A 33 -22.55 -0.02 -20.41
N VAL A 34 -22.31 0.88 -19.45
CA VAL A 34 -23.35 1.81 -18.99
C VAL A 34 -22.87 3.23 -19.25
N GLU A 35 -23.57 3.83 -20.20
CA GLU A 35 -23.56 5.23 -20.60
C GLU A 35 -24.15 6.06 -19.44
N VAL A 36 -23.37 6.96 -18.83
CA VAL A 36 -23.88 7.86 -17.79
C VAL A 36 -24.33 9.16 -18.44
N THR A 37 -25.65 9.35 -18.48
CA THR A 37 -26.30 10.60 -18.89
C THR A 37 -26.15 11.63 -17.78
N ALA A 38 -25.44 12.73 -18.05
CA ALA A 38 -25.41 13.91 -17.20
C ALA A 38 -26.80 14.56 -17.17
N THR A 39 -27.33 14.82 -15.97
CA THR A 39 -28.45 15.75 -15.79
C THR A 39 -27.99 16.90 -14.92
N GLU A 40 -27.82 18.03 -15.60
CA GLU A 40 -27.63 19.37 -15.06
C GLU A 40 -28.95 19.84 -14.41
N THR A 41 -28.89 20.48 -13.25
CA THR A 41 -29.96 21.40 -12.82
C THR A 41 -29.39 22.47 -11.90
N ILE A 42 -29.45 23.72 -12.38
CA ILE A 42 -29.08 24.93 -11.65
C ILE A 42 -30.35 25.72 -11.26
N ALA A 43 -30.30 26.24 -10.03
CA ALA A 43 -31.04 27.38 -9.44
C ALA A 43 -32.54 27.19 -9.11
N VAL A 44 -33.13 27.80 -8.08
CA VAL A 44 -32.96 29.16 -7.53
C VAL A 44 -33.35 29.22 -6.03
N GLU A 45 -32.45 29.80 -5.23
CA GLU A 45 -32.62 30.85 -4.20
C GLU A 45 -34.02 31.13 -3.57
N LYS A 46 -34.08 31.14 -2.22
CA LYS A 46 -34.66 32.26 -1.47
C LYS A 46 -34.18 32.38 0.00
N LYS A 47 -33.66 33.57 0.23
CA LYS A 47 -33.18 34.35 1.39
C LYS A 47 -34.13 34.45 2.61
N ASP A 48 -33.53 34.54 3.81
CA ASP A 48 -33.60 35.65 4.81
C ASP A 48 -33.08 35.11 6.18
N ASP A 49 -31.93 35.54 6.69
CA ASP A 49 -31.57 36.79 7.42
C ASP A 49 -31.66 36.60 8.96
N GLU A 50 -30.50 36.60 9.65
CA GLU A 50 -30.20 37.55 10.74
C GLU A 50 -28.87 37.25 11.49
N THR A 51 -28.05 38.31 11.58
CA THR A 51 -27.13 38.72 12.67
C THR A 51 -25.75 38.06 12.89
N ALA A 52 -24.76 38.63 12.19
CA ALA A 52 -23.59 39.36 12.72
C ALA A 52 -22.89 38.92 14.03
N VAL A 53 -21.60 38.55 13.92
CA VAL A 53 -20.51 39.04 14.80
C VAL A 53 -19.24 39.21 13.97
N ILE A 54 -18.89 40.47 13.65
CA ILE A 54 -17.57 40.85 13.13
C ILE A 54 -16.62 40.96 14.34
N ARG A 55 -15.57 40.14 14.37
CA ARG A 55 -14.37 40.37 15.20
C ARG A 55 -13.15 40.35 14.30
N GLN A 56 -12.61 41.53 14.01
CA GLN A 56 -11.21 41.69 13.62
C GLN A 56 -10.31 41.38 14.82
N PRO A 57 -9.11 40.84 14.56
CA PRO A 57 -7.93 41.35 15.23
C PRO A 57 -6.86 41.76 14.22
N THR A 58 -6.62 43.07 14.22
CA THR A 58 -5.33 43.75 14.32
C THR A 58 -4.12 43.09 13.64
N VAL A 59 -3.70 43.72 12.54
CA VAL A 59 -2.36 43.64 11.96
C VAL A 59 -1.34 44.19 12.97
N SER A 60 -0.32 43.41 13.28
CA SER A 60 0.97 43.91 13.76
C SER A 60 2.05 43.24 12.93
N ALA A 61 2.55 44.01 11.97
CA ALA A 61 3.83 43.76 11.30
C ALA A 61 4.90 44.44 12.15
N ASP A 62 5.89 43.66 12.61
CA ASP A 62 7.30 43.77 12.22
C ASP A 62 8.15 43.02 13.25
N GLU A 63 8.83 41.96 12.81
CA GLU A 63 10.30 41.97 12.69
C GLU A 63 10.79 40.58 12.24
N THR A 64 11.29 40.58 10.99
CA THR A 64 12.39 39.74 10.50
C THR A 64 12.19 38.22 10.49
N VAL A 65 11.37 37.72 9.56
CA VAL A 65 11.73 36.48 8.87
C VAL A 65 12.73 36.86 7.79
N THR A 66 14.00 36.82 8.16
CA THR A 66 15.10 36.85 7.19
C THR A 66 14.89 35.74 6.17
N ASN A 67 14.87 36.14 4.89
CA ASN A 67 15.05 35.29 3.73
C ASN A 67 16.05 34.17 4.04
N ASP A 68 15.58 32.93 4.11
CA ASP A 68 16.41 31.82 3.66
C ASP A 68 15.97 31.50 2.23
N ALA A 69 16.92 31.69 1.33
CA ALA A 69 16.77 31.49 -0.09
C ALA A 69 16.36 30.04 -0.38
N THR A 70 15.20 29.87 -1.02
CA THR A 70 14.94 28.88 -2.08
C THR A 70 15.79 27.59 -2.04
N THR A 71 15.71 26.81 -0.96
CA THR A 71 16.18 25.43 -1.01
C THR A 71 15.12 24.66 -1.80
N GLU A 72 15.43 24.36 -3.05
CA GLU A 72 14.56 23.54 -3.92
C GLU A 72 14.21 22.24 -3.19
N SER A 73 12.94 21.86 -3.23
CA SER A 73 12.46 20.63 -2.62
C SER A 73 13.14 19.41 -3.26
N ALA A 74 13.22 18.30 -2.52
CA ALA A 74 13.78 17.04 -3.04
C ALA A 74 13.07 16.58 -4.33
N LEU A 75 11.75 16.81 -4.42
CA LEU A 75 10.97 16.54 -5.62
C LEU A 75 11.38 17.43 -6.81
N GLU A 76 11.53 18.74 -6.59
CA GLU A 76 11.96 19.67 -7.66
C GLU A 76 13.36 19.33 -8.17
N LEU A 77 14.29 19.01 -7.26
CA LEU A 77 15.64 18.58 -7.62
C LEU A 77 15.63 17.27 -8.41
N ALA A 78 14.80 16.30 -8.00
CA ALA A 78 14.64 15.04 -8.72
C ALA A 78 14.07 15.24 -10.13
N LEU A 79 13.03 16.06 -10.29
CA LEU A 79 12.43 16.34 -11.59
C LEU A 79 13.37 17.09 -12.54
N LYS A 80 14.30 17.90 -12.01
CA LYS A 80 15.38 18.53 -12.79
C LYS A 80 16.46 17.55 -13.21
N ARG A 81 16.81 16.60 -12.32
CA ARG A 81 17.80 15.54 -12.59
C ARG A 81 17.29 14.59 -13.67
N TYR A 82 15.97 14.37 -13.71
CA TYR A 82 15.28 13.48 -14.63
C TYR A 82 14.23 14.24 -15.45
N PRO A 83 14.66 15.05 -16.43
CA PRO A 83 13.76 15.90 -17.20
C PRO A 83 12.89 15.10 -18.17
N ASP A 84 13.27 13.90 -18.57
CA ASP A 84 12.48 13.03 -19.44
C ASP A 84 12.55 11.60 -18.89
N VAL A 85 11.44 11.06 -18.42
CA VAL A 85 11.38 9.72 -17.83
C VAL A 85 10.34 8.90 -18.56
N SER A 86 10.79 7.82 -19.20
CA SER A 86 9.88 6.82 -19.78
C SER A 86 9.45 5.79 -18.73
N LEU A 87 8.34 5.10 -19.00
CA LEU A 87 7.83 4.05 -18.11
C LEU A 87 8.85 2.93 -17.90
N GLU A 88 9.58 2.58 -18.96
CA GLU A 88 10.56 1.50 -19.00
C GLU A 88 11.77 1.78 -18.09
N ASP A 89 12.06 3.07 -17.84
CA ASP A 89 13.20 3.50 -17.04
C ASP A 89 12.89 3.51 -15.54
N ILE A 90 11.61 3.57 -15.14
CA ILE A 90 11.19 3.79 -13.75
C ILE A 90 11.81 2.79 -12.77
N GLN A 91 11.79 1.50 -13.10
CA GLN A 91 12.32 0.47 -12.21
C GLN A 91 13.83 0.62 -12.00
N LYS A 92 14.55 0.92 -13.08
CA LYS A 92 16.00 1.12 -13.02
C LYS A 92 16.32 2.40 -12.26
N LEU A 93 15.57 3.46 -12.51
CA LEU A 93 15.73 4.76 -11.86
C LEU A 93 15.58 4.66 -10.33
N PHE A 94 14.60 3.92 -9.82
CA PHE A 94 14.49 3.70 -8.37
C PHE A 94 15.54 2.75 -7.77
N ALA A 95 16.20 1.94 -8.59
CA ALA A 95 17.31 1.10 -8.15
C ALA A 95 18.64 1.90 -8.12
N ASP A 96 18.84 2.77 -9.11
CA ASP A 96 20.08 3.52 -9.29
C ASP A 96 20.11 4.81 -8.43
N ASP A 97 18.96 5.36 -8.03
CA ASP A 97 18.87 6.57 -7.20
C ASP A 97 18.06 6.32 -5.90
N PRO A 98 18.74 5.94 -4.80
CA PRO A 98 18.12 5.69 -3.50
C PRO A 98 17.44 6.93 -2.89
N GLU A 99 17.83 8.15 -3.26
CA GLU A 99 17.23 9.39 -2.75
C GLU A 99 15.74 9.47 -3.13
N LEU A 100 15.37 8.83 -4.25
CA LEU A 100 14.00 8.80 -4.74
C LEU A 100 13.09 7.86 -3.94
N ILE A 101 13.63 6.97 -3.10
CA ILE A 101 12.83 6.01 -2.32
C ILE A 101 11.87 6.75 -1.38
N GLY A 102 12.31 7.85 -0.76
CA GLY A 102 11.52 8.62 0.20
C GLY A 102 10.39 9.42 -0.45
N ILE A 103 10.58 9.84 -1.70
CA ILE A 103 9.64 10.68 -2.46
C ILE A 103 8.98 9.93 -3.62
N ARG A 104 9.08 8.60 -3.65
CA ARG A 104 8.59 7.76 -4.75
C ARG A 104 7.14 8.04 -5.15
N PRO A 105 6.18 8.19 -4.21
CA PRO A 105 4.78 8.46 -4.59
C PRO A 105 4.65 9.81 -5.28
N ASP A 106 5.24 10.85 -4.69
CA ASP A 106 5.23 12.22 -5.23
C ASP A 106 5.93 12.32 -6.59
N PHE A 107 7.07 11.65 -6.74
CA PHE A 107 7.83 11.65 -7.98
C PHE A 107 7.02 11.01 -9.11
N MET A 108 6.45 9.83 -8.87
CA MET A 108 5.60 9.16 -9.86
C MET A 108 4.35 9.99 -10.21
N LEU A 109 3.71 10.62 -9.23
CA LEU A 109 2.58 11.52 -9.45
C LEU A 109 2.98 12.72 -10.30
N ALA A 110 4.14 13.33 -10.04
CA ALA A 110 4.64 14.44 -10.83
C ALA A 110 4.95 14.05 -12.28
N LEU A 111 5.48 12.85 -12.52
CA LEU A 111 5.66 12.32 -13.89
C LEU A 111 4.31 12.15 -14.61
N MET A 112 3.27 11.70 -13.90
CA MET A 112 1.91 11.62 -14.45
C MET A 112 1.33 13.00 -14.75
N GLU A 113 1.49 13.96 -13.85
CA GLU A 113 1.03 15.35 -13.99
C GLU A 113 1.69 16.06 -15.19
N ARG A 114 2.96 15.75 -15.45
CA ARG A 114 3.70 16.23 -16.63
C ARG A 114 3.31 15.53 -17.94
N GLY A 115 2.63 14.38 -17.86
CA GLY A 115 2.26 13.57 -19.01
C GLY A 115 3.39 12.65 -19.52
N ASP A 116 4.46 12.47 -18.75
CA ASP A 116 5.57 11.60 -19.10
C ASP A 116 5.14 10.12 -19.05
N ILE A 117 4.23 9.79 -18.12
CA ILE A 117 3.62 8.47 -17.95
C ILE A 117 2.10 8.59 -17.75
N ALA A 118 1.30 7.67 -18.28
CA ALA A 118 -0.14 7.66 -18.02
C ALA A 118 -0.48 6.80 -16.78
N ALA A 119 -1.43 7.25 -15.96
CA ALA A 119 -1.82 6.56 -14.72
C ALA A 119 -2.23 5.10 -14.94
N ASN A 120 -2.91 4.81 -16.06
CA ASN A 120 -3.40 3.47 -16.42
C ASN A 120 -2.44 2.70 -17.34
N GLN A 121 -1.24 3.24 -17.61
CA GLN A 121 -0.24 2.56 -18.42
C GLN A 121 0.27 1.32 -17.68
N VAL A 122 0.28 0.17 -18.36
CA VAL A 122 0.77 -1.09 -17.78
C VAL A 122 2.28 -1.01 -17.63
N MET A 123 2.78 -1.06 -16.40
CA MET A 123 4.21 -1.04 -16.09
C MET A 123 4.84 -2.42 -16.19
N LEU A 124 4.15 -3.41 -15.66
CA LEU A 124 4.64 -4.78 -15.57
C LEU A 124 3.46 -5.73 -15.43
N SER A 125 3.61 -6.94 -15.97
CA SER A 125 2.65 -8.01 -15.78
C SER A 125 3.23 -9.00 -14.78
N VAL A 126 2.63 -9.10 -13.60
CA VAL A 126 3.02 -10.12 -12.65
C VAL A 126 2.24 -11.40 -12.97
N PRO A 127 2.92 -12.56 -13.11
CA PRO A 127 2.24 -13.83 -13.30
C PRO A 127 1.11 -14.00 -12.27
N LYS A 128 -0.10 -14.32 -12.76
CA LYS A 128 -1.33 -14.55 -11.99
C LYS A 128 -1.94 -13.36 -11.22
N ILE A 129 -1.30 -12.19 -11.13
CA ILE A 129 -1.95 -10.93 -10.69
C ILE A 129 -2.54 -10.19 -11.89
N GLY A 130 -1.88 -10.33 -13.04
CA GLY A 130 -2.21 -9.58 -14.24
C GLY A 130 -1.43 -8.28 -14.35
N PRO A 131 -1.92 -7.33 -15.15
CA PRO A 131 -1.21 -6.08 -15.43
C PRO A 131 -1.25 -5.15 -14.21
N VAL A 132 -0.07 -4.72 -13.77
CA VAL A 132 0.09 -3.66 -12.77
C VAL A 132 0.27 -2.34 -13.51
N THR A 133 -0.66 -1.41 -13.30
CA THR A 133 -0.60 -0.07 -13.90
C THR A 133 0.34 0.86 -13.13
N ALA A 134 0.68 2.01 -13.71
CA ALA A 134 1.49 3.02 -13.04
C ALA A 134 0.84 3.50 -11.73
N ALA A 135 -0.47 3.72 -11.70
CA ALA A 135 -1.21 4.04 -10.48
C ALA A 135 -1.12 2.93 -9.42
N MET A 136 -1.30 1.66 -9.81
CA MET A 136 -1.10 0.54 -8.87
C MET A 136 0.33 0.48 -8.36
N TYR A 137 1.31 0.76 -9.22
CA TYR A 137 2.72 0.79 -8.84
C TYR A 137 3.01 1.89 -7.83
N VAL A 138 2.44 3.09 -7.97
CA VAL A 138 2.54 4.15 -6.94
C VAL A 138 2.09 3.60 -5.60
N VAL A 139 0.90 2.99 -5.55
CA VAL A 139 0.37 2.43 -4.31
C VAL A 139 1.32 1.36 -3.78
N VAL A 140 1.61 0.30 -4.53
CA VAL A 140 2.42 -0.85 -4.06
C VAL A 140 3.82 -0.44 -3.62
N SER A 141 4.51 0.38 -4.42
CA SER A 141 5.92 0.75 -4.22
C SER A 141 6.13 1.82 -3.15
N SER A 142 5.06 2.51 -2.72
CA SER A 142 5.10 3.40 -1.56
C SER A 142 5.44 2.63 -0.29
N ARG A 143 6.31 3.20 0.55
CA ARG A 143 6.44 2.75 1.95
C ARG A 143 5.04 2.79 2.59
N ARG A 144 4.76 1.86 3.53
CA ARG A 144 3.39 1.61 4.03
C ARG A 144 2.64 2.86 4.47
N ASP A 145 3.36 3.83 5.02
CA ASP A 145 2.80 5.06 5.58
C ASP A 145 3.08 6.30 4.71
N SER A 146 3.81 6.15 3.59
CA SER A 146 4.10 7.27 2.68
C SER A 146 2.99 7.46 1.64
N PHE A 147 2.14 6.46 1.41
CA PHE A 147 0.93 6.63 0.61
C PHE A 147 -0.18 7.21 1.47
N THR A 148 -0.68 8.39 1.10
CA THR A 148 -1.63 9.20 1.87
C THR A 148 -2.94 9.35 1.10
N VAL A 149 -3.96 9.90 1.77
CA VAL A 149 -5.23 10.27 1.12
C VAL A 149 -5.01 11.29 0.00
N GLU A 150 -4.09 12.23 0.18
CA GLU A 150 -3.72 13.20 -0.86
C GLU A 150 -3.14 12.52 -2.10
N HIS A 151 -2.25 11.54 -1.93
CA HIS A 151 -1.73 10.75 -3.05
C HIS A 151 -2.86 9.97 -3.77
N PHE A 152 -3.79 9.40 -3.01
CA PHE A 152 -4.95 8.73 -3.56
C PHE A 152 -5.82 9.68 -4.39
N ASP A 153 -6.16 10.84 -3.84
CA ASP A 153 -7.00 11.83 -4.54
C ASP A 153 -6.30 12.39 -5.78
N ARG A 154 -4.98 12.57 -5.76
CA ARG A 154 -4.19 12.95 -6.94
C ARG A 154 -4.25 11.87 -8.03
N LEU A 155 -4.14 10.58 -7.69
CA LEU A 155 -4.31 9.49 -8.66
C LEU A 155 -5.71 9.52 -9.30
N VAL A 156 -6.76 9.74 -8.51
CA VAL A 156 -8.13 9.88 -9.02
C VAL A 156 -8.24 11.08 -9.97
N ALA A 157 -7.68 12.23 -9.60
CA ALA A 157 -7.67 13.43 -10.44
C ALA A 157 -6.92 13.24 -11.76
N LEU A 158 -5.88 12.40 -11.76
CA LEU A 158 -5.11 11.99 -12.95
C LEU A 158 -5.82 10.93 -13.82
N GLY A 159 -7.04 10.54 -13.45
CA GLY A 159 -7.85 9.59 -14.22
C GLY A 159 -7.42 8.13 -14.04
N ALA A 160 -6.80 7.78 -12.91
CA ALA A 160 -6.54 6.39 -12.58
C ALA A 160 -7.87 5.60 -12.48
N ASP A 161 -7.94 4.45 -13.15
CA ASP A 161 -9.07 3.51 -13.09
C ASP A 161 -9.00 2.69 -11.81
N ILE A 162 -9.19 3.38 -10.67
CA ILE A 162 -9.29 2.76 -9.35
C ILE A 162 -10.70 2.17 -9.21
N ASN A 163 -10.79 0.86 -9.06
CA ASN A 163 -12.07 0.15 -9.00
C ASN A 163 -12.07 -0.94 -7.93
N ASN A 164 -13.18 -1.66 -7.81
CA ASN A 164 -13.34 -2.73 -6.83
C ASN A 164 -12.82 -4.09 -7.34
N GLY A 165 -12.13 -4.14 -8.48
CA GLY A 165 -11.60 -5.38 -9.06
C GLY A 165 -10.51 -6.03 -8.20
N GLU A 166 -10.29 -7.32 -8.41
CA GLU A 166 -9.38 -8.14 -7.59
C GLU A 166 -7.96 -7.54 -7.47
N ALA A 167 -7.38 -7.05 -8.57
CA ALA A 167 -6.06 -6.46 -8.55
C ALA A 167 -5.98 -5.24 -7.59
N TRP A 168 -6.99 -4.36 -7.64
CA TRP A 168 -7.06 -3.21 -6.74
C TRP A 168 -7.32 -3.61 -5.29
N ARG A 169 -8.18 -4.62 -5.06
CA ARG A 169 -8.38 -5.16 -3.71
C ARG A 169 -7.09 -5.70 -3.10
N GLY A 170 -6.31 -6.44 -3.87
CA GLY A 170 -4.99 -6.92 -3.44
C GLY A 170 -4.01 -5.77 -3.16
N VAL A 171 -3.90 -4.79 -4.06
CA VAL A 171 -3.02 -3.62 -3.91
C VAL A 171 -3.37 -2.82 -2.65
N MET A 172 -4.65 -2.57 -2.41
CA MET A 172 -5.12 -1.80 -1.27
C MET A 172 -5.00 -2.58 0.04
N ALA A 173 -5.15 -3.91 0.01
CA ALA A 173 -4.90 -4.76 1.16
C ALA A 173 -3.42 -4.79 1.59
N MET A 174 -2.47 -4.35 0.76
CA MET A 174 -1.08 -4.17 1.17
C MET A 174 -0.84 -2.87 1.95
N LYS A 175 -1.75 -1.88 1.85
CA LYS A 175 -1.61 -0.56 2.48
C LYS A 175 -2.17 -0.58 3.89
N ASN A 176 -1.29 -0.41 4.88
CA ASN A 176 -1.68 -0.39 6.29
C ASN A 176 -1.91 1.05 6.79
N ASN A 177 -2.74 1.80 6.05
CA ASN A 177 -3.13 3.17 6.38
C ASN A 177 -4.67 3.24 6.37
N ARG A 178 -5.27 3.41 7.55
CA ARG A 178 -6.74 3.37 7.73
C ARG A 178 -7.44 4.43 6.90
N ASP A 179 -6.92 5.65 6.87
CA ASP A 179 -7.58 6.77 6.17
C ASP A 179 -7.60 6.54 4.66
N VAL A 180 -6.52 5.96 4.12
CA VAL A 180 -6.46 5.55 2.70
C VAL A 180 -7.42 4.40 2.42
N ILE A 181 -7.50 3.40 3.31
CA ILE A 181 -8.43 2.27 3.16
C ILE A 181 -9.87 2.79 3.15
N ASP A 182 -10.24 3.64 4.11
CA ASP A 182 -11.58 4.23 4.19
C ASP A 182 -11.91 5.05 2.94
N ARG A 183 -10.97 5.93 2.53
CA ARG A 183 -11.13 6.73 1.32
C ARG A 183 -11.39 5.87 0.09
N TRP A 184 -10.62 4.80 -0.10
CA TRP A 184 -10.81 3.87 -1.21
C TRP A 184 -12.13 3.11 -1.12
N TYR A 185 -12.47 2.55 0.06
CA TYR A 185 -13.75 1.85 0.29
C TYR A 185 -14.94 2.71 -0.10
N SER A 186 -14.91 3.97 0.33
CA SER A 186 -15.93 4.96 0.00
C SER A 186 -15.95 5.30 -1.49
N TYR A 187 -14.77 5.46 -2.10
CA TYR A 187 -14.65 5.80 -3.53
C TYR A 187 -15.20 4.70 -4.45
N VAL A 188 -14.85 3.43 -4.20
CA VAL A 188 -15.30 2.31 -5.05
C VAL A 188 -16.61 1.66 -4.57
N SER A 189 -17.21 2.19 -3.49
CA SER A 189 -18.45 1.69 -2.89
C SER A 189 -18.44 0.18 -2.59
N LEU A 190 -17.38 -0.31 -1.94
CA LEU A 190 -17.27 -1.71 -1.52
C LEU A 190 -18.31 -2.04 -0.44
N GLY A 191 -19.07 -3.10 -0.65
CA GLY A 191 -20.07 -3.61 0.29
C GLY A 191 -19.65 -4.90 1.00
N PRO A 192 -20.56 -5.47 1.80
CA PRO A 192 -20.30 -6.66 2.61
C PRO A 192 -19.95 -7.91 1.81
N GLU A 193 -20.32 -7.97 0.53
CA GLU A 193 -20.05 -9.09 -0.36
C GLU A 193 -18.55 -9.43 -0.50
N VAL A 194 -17.66 -8.48 -0.25
CA VAL A 194 -16.21 -8.69 -0.29
C VAL A 194 -15.54 -8.75 1.08
N HIS A 195 -16.25 -8.48 2.17
CA HIS A 195 -15.63 -8.32 3.50
C HIS A 195 -14.86 -9.56 3.92
N ASN A 196 -15.37 -10.77 3.66
CA ASN A 196 -14.68 -12.01 4.02
C ASN A 196 -13.39 -12.21 3.22
N GLU A 197 -13.42 -11.93 1.92
CA GLU A 197 -12.21 -11.93 1.06
C GLU A 197 -11.19 -10.93 1.59
N MET A 198 -11.61 -9.70 1.87
CA MET A 198 -10.73 -8.64 2.36
C MET A 198 -10.18 -8.94 3.75
N TYR A 199 -10.95 -9.59 4.62
CA TYR A 199 -10.52 -10.01 5.95
C TYR A 199 -9.44 -11.10 5.87
N ASN A 200 -9.63 -12.10 5.01
CA ASN A 200 -8.60 -13.10 4.69
C ASN A 200 -7.35 -12.48 4.08
N THR A 201 -7.53 -11.51 3.19
CA THR A 201 -6.44 -10.80 2.52
C THR A 201 -5.67 -9.90 3.50
N ALA A 202 -6.35 -9.32 4.50
CA ALA A 202 -5.72 -8.59 5.58
C ALA A 202 -4.74 -9.48 6.36
N LEU A 203 -5.10 -10.73 6.64
CA LEU A 203 -4.19 -11.70 7.25
C LEU A 203 -3.02 -12.03 6.33
N ALA A 204 -3.26 -12.30 5.05
CA ALA A 204 -2.21 -12.65 4.09
C ALA A 204 -1.10 -11.57 3.99
N PHE A 205 -1.46 -10.30 4.18
CA PHE A 205 -0.51 -9.18 4.15
C PHE A 205 -0.16 -8.63 5.55
N GLY A 206 -0.68 -9.17 6.65
CA GLY A 206 -0.49 -8.58 7.98
C GLY A 206 -0.92 -7.11 8.02
N ASN A 207 -2.07 -6.81 7.43
CA ASN A 207 -2.68 -5.48 7.39
C ASN A 207 -3.70 -5.35 8.54
N THR A 208 -3.22 -4.95 9.70
CA THR A 208 -4.05 -4.75 10.89
C THR A 208 -5.02 -3.59 10.72
N ALA A 209 -4.63 -2.54 9.99
CA ALA A 209 -5.53 -1.41 9.72
C ALA A 209 -6.79 -1.83 8.94
N LEU A 210 -6.63 -2.68 7.93
CA LEU A 210 -7.76 -3.24 7.18
C LEU A 210 -8.60 -4.20 8.03
N ARG A 211 -7.96 -5.05 8.84
CA ARG A 211 -8.65 -5.93 9.79
C ARG A 211 -9.56 -5.13 10.72
N ASP A 212 -9.00 -4.12 11.38
CA ASP A 212 -9.69 -3.32 12.39
C ASP A 212 -10.82 -2.51 11.74
N TYR A 213 -10.55 -1.89 10.59
CA TYR A 213 -11.56 -1.19 9.82
C TYR A 213 -12.76 -2.07 9.44
N LEU A 214 -12.51 -3.31 9.00
CA LEU A 214 -13.57 -4.26 8.68
C LEU A 214 -14.39 -4.67 9.90
N LEU A 215 -13.73 -4.99 11.02
CA LEU A 215 -14.41 -5.47 12.22
C LEU A 215 -15.21 -4.37 12.93
N ASP A 216 -14.63 -3.17 13.03
CA ASP A 216 -15.16 -2.09 13.87
C ASP A 216 -16.11 -1.18 13.08
N GLU A 217 -15.73 -0.74 11.88
CA GLU A 217 -16.49 0.26 11.13
C GLU A 217 -17.45 -0.36 10.13
N LYS A 218 -17.06 -1.47 9.51
CA LYS A 218 -17.90 -2.19 8.57
C LYS A 218 -18.74 -3.28 9.22
N GLN A 219 -18.78 -3.30 10.56
CA GLN A 219 -19.59 -4.22 11.36
C GLN A 219 -19.29 -5.69 11.05
N GLY A 220 -18.08 -6.00 10.57
CA GLY A 220 -17.66 -7.36 10.23
C GLY A 220 -17.72 -8.33 11.42
N SER A 221 -17.62 -7.81 12.65
CA SER A 221 -17.86 -8.59 13.87
C SER A 221 -19.29 -9.15 13.96
N MET A 222 -20.28 -8.48 13.36
CA MET A 222 -21.67 -8.93 13.27
C MET A 222 -21.92 -9.82 12.04
N ASP A 223 -21.12 -9.65 10.99
CA ASP A 223 -21.20 -10.43 9.75
C ASP A 223 -20.62 -11.85 9.88
N GLY A 224 -20.00 -12.17 11.01
CA GLY A 224 -19.41 -13.49 11.25
C GLY A 224 -18.23 -13.79 10.33
N LEU A 225 -17.40 -12.77 10.03
CA LEU A 225 -16.21 -12.93 9.19
C LEU A 225 -15.30 -14.04 9.73
N GLN A 226 -14.85 -14.92 8.83
CA GLN A 226 -14.01 -16.06 9.16
C GLN A 226 -12.75 -16.06 8.32
N ILE A 227 -11.64 -16.41 8.96
CA ILE A 227 -10.41 -16.72 8.23
C ILE A 227 -10.47 -18.19 7.80
N ASP A 228 -10.21 -18.44 6.53
CA ASP A 228 -10.15 -19.79 5.99
C ASP A 228 -8.98 -20.56 6.62
N GLU A 229 -9.17 -21.83 6.98
CA GLU A 229 -8.13 -22.67 7.59
C GLU A 229 -6.85 -22.71 6.75
N PHE A 230 -6.99 -22.70 5.43
CA PHE A 230 -5.87 -22.64 4.50
C PHE A 230 -5.06 -21.34 4.66
N ASN A 231 -5.74 -20.19 4.81
CA ASN A 231 -5.10 -18.90 4.99
C ASN A 231 -4.41 -18.80 6.36
N MET A 232 -4.99 -19.39 7.41
CA MET A 232 -4.33 -19.53 8.70
C MET A 232 -3.05 -20.38 8.58
N MET A 233 -3.16 -21.56 7.97
CA MET A 233 -2.03 -22.48 7.78
C MET A 233 -0.89 -21.82 7.00
N MET A 234 -1.20 -21.15 5.88
CA MET A 234 -0.20 -20.48 5.06
C MET A 234 0.46 -19.31 5.80
N SER A 235 -0.32 -18.48 6.49
CA SER A 235 0.22 -17.34 7.23
C SER A 235 1.09 -17.80 8.40
N SER A 236 0.66 -18.84 9.12
CA SER A 236 1.45 -19.49 10.18
C SER A 236 2.75 -20.08 9.62
N GLY A 237 2.69 -20.77 8.47
CA GLY A 237 3.85 -21.28 7.76
C GLY A 237 4.83 -20.19 7.33
N MET A 238 4.33 -19.06 6.83
CA MET A 238 5.15 -17.90 6.45
C MET A 238 5.83 -17.25 7.65
N VAL A 239 5.11 -17.05 8.76
CA VAL A 239 5.66 -16.54 10.02
C VAL A 239 6.78 -17.44 10.52
N ARG A 240 6.51 -18.75 10.65
CA ARG A 240 7.50 -19.74 11.08
C ARG A 240 8.71 -19.75 10.14
N GLY A 241 8.47 -19.80 8.83
CA GLY A 241 9.51 -19.82 7.81
C GLY A 241 10.45 -18.62 7.90
N THR A 242 9.90 -17.41 8.04
CA THR A 242 10.71 -16.19 8.21
C THR A 242 11.56 -16.27 9.49
N VAL A 243 10.98 -16.66 10.63
CA VAL A 243 11.74 -16.79 11.88
C VAL A 243 12.86 -17.82 11.77
N MET A 244 12.61 -18.95 11.12
CA MET A 244 13.59 -20.03 10.98
C MET A 244 14.68 -19.75 9.95
N SER A 245 14.48 -18.80 9.04
CA SER A 245 15.38 -18.50 7.92
C SER A 245 15.79 -17.03 7.87
N LEU A 246 15.76 -16.33 8.99
CA LEU A 246 16.01 -14.88 9.04
C LEU A 246 17.39 -14.52 8.48
N ASP A 247 18.45 -15.17 8.96
CA ASP A 247 19.83 -14.93 8.49
C ASP A 247 19.94 -15.15 6.98
N LYS A 248 19.29 -16.20 6.46
CA LYS A 248 19.29 -16.53 5.04
C LYS A 248 18.55 -15.47 4.22
N ILE A 249 17.43 -14.94 4.72
CA ILE A 249 16.68 -13.87 4.06
C ILE A 249 17.57 -12.62 3.96
N GLU A 250 18.26 -12.26 5.04
CA GLU A 250 19.19 -11.13 5.04
C GLU A 250 20.34 -11.33 4.03
N GLU A 251 20.97 -12.50 4.02
CA GLU A 251 22.01 -12.85 3.05
C GLU A 251 21.53 -12.76 1.59
N GLU A 252 20.33 -13.28 1.30
CA GLU A 252 19.74 -13.24 -0.03
C GLU A 252 19.42 -11.81 -0.48
N LEU A 253 18.90 -10.97 0.41
CA LEU A 253 18.67 -9.54 0.15
C LEU A 253 19.99 -8.81 -0.09
N ALA A 254 21.00 -9.04 0.76
CA ALA A 254 22.32 -8.41 0.63
C ALA A 254 23.01 -8.78 -0.68
N ALA A 255 22.90 -10.04 -1.11
CA ALA A 255 23.41 -10.50 -2.40
C ALA A 255 22.65 -9.89 -3.58
N GLY A 256 21.34 -9.63 -3.42
CA GLY A 256 20.48 -9.06 -4.46
C GLY A 256 20.75 -7.58 -4.76
N HIS A 257 21.18 -6.81 -3.75
CA HIS A 257 21.29 -5.34 -3.82
C HIS A 257 22.73 -4.82 -3.94
N GLU A 258 23.69 -5.67 -4.36
CA GLU A 258 25.11 -5.32 -4.66
C GLU A 258 25.77 -4.29 -3.71
N GLY A 259 25.51 -4.41 -2.40
CA GLY A 259 26.10 -3.53 -1.37
C GLY A 259 25.26 -2.31 -0.97
N ASN A 260 24.05 -2.14 -1.49
CA ASN A 260 23.11 -1.11 -1.03
C ASN A 260 22.43 -1.53 0.29
N ARG A 261 23.13 -1.31 1.41
CA ARG A 261 22.70 -1.70 2.76
C ARG A 261 21.36 -1.08 3.17
N GLU A 262 21.13 0.19 2.83
CA GLU A 262 19.88 0.89 3.20
C GLU A 262 18.64 0.25 2.56
N VAL A 263 18.75 -0.21 1.31
CA VAL A 263 17.66 -0.91 0.63
C VAL A 263 17.41 -2.28 1.27
N VAL A 264 18.48 -3.01 1.57
CA VAL A 264 18.40 -4.32 2.26
C VAL A 264 17.69 -4.17 3.61
N GLU A 265 18.11 -3.19 4.41
CA GLU A 265 17.52 -2.91 5.73
C GLU A 265 16.04 -2.52 5.61
N ALA A 266 15.70 -1.66 4.65
CA ALA A 266 14.31 -1.26 4.42
C ALA A 266 13.41 -2.45 4.00
N GLU A 267 13.90 -3.34 3.14
CA GLU A 267 13.16 -4.53 2.70
C GLU A 267 13.04 -5.57 3.82
N LEU A 268 14.10 -5.78 4.59
CA LEU A 268 14.07 -6.70 5.73
C LEU A 268 13.13 -6.21 6.83
N ALA A 269 13.22 -4.93 7.20
CA ALA A 269 12.30 -4.31 8.14
C ALA A 269 10.85 -4.40 7.64
N HIS A 270 10.61 -4.30 6.33
CA HIS A 270 9.29 -4.51 5.76
C HIS A 270 8.78 -5.95 5.96
N ILE A 271 9.60 -6.96 5.63
CA ILE A 271 9.25 -8.37 5.81
C ILE A 271 8.96 -8.66 7.29
N LEU A 272 9.82 -8.20 8.20
CA LEU A 272 9.68 -8.41 9.63
C LEU A 272 8.40 -7.78 10.19
N ARG A 273 8.10 -6.52 9.85
CA ARG A 273 6.86 -5.86 10.28
C ARG A 273 5.61 -6.56 9.76
N MET A 274 5.63 -7.00 8.50
CA MET A 274 4.53 -7.76 7.92
C MET A 274 4.30 -9.05 8.70
N ARG A 275 5.36 -9.86 8.91
CA ARG A 275 5.26 -11.15 9.61
C ARG A 275 4.89 -10.98 11.08
N LEU A 276 5.39 -9.93 11.74
CA LEU A 276 5.02 -9.59 13.11
C LEU A 276 3.51 -9.36 13.23
N ARG A 277 2.94 -8.56 12.32
CA ARG A 277 1.49 -8.28 12.30
C ARG A 277 0.67 -9.53 11.98
N GLN A 278 1.16 -10.40 11.09
CA GLN A 278 0.52 -11.69 10.85
C GLN A 278 0.52 -12.56 12.11
N ALA A 279 1.64 -12.63 12.85
CA ALA A 279 1.71 -13.37 14.11
C ALA A 279 0.70 -12.82 15.12
N GLN A 280 0.63 -11.49 15.28
CA GLN A 280 -0.35 -10.83 16.15
C GLN A 280 -1.80 -11.15 15.77
N MET A 281 -2.12 -11.11 14.48
CA MET A 281 -3.46 -11.51 14.01
C MET A 281 -3.73 -12.98 14.30
N LEU A 282 -2.80 -13.88 13.99
CA LEU A 282 -2.95 -15.32 14.24
C LEU A 282 -3.13 -15.63 15.73
N ALA A 283 -2.44 -14.92 16.62
CA ALA A 283 -2.58 -15.06 18.07
C ALA A 283 -4.01 -14.73 18.52
N THR A 284 -4.67 -13.75 17.90
CA THR A 284 -6.08 -13.42 18.20
C THR A 284 -7.10 -14.39 17.60
N LEU A 285 -6.68 -15.24 16.66
CA LEU A 285 -7.56 -16.13 15.88
C LEU A 285 -7.45 -17.60 16.27
N THR A 286 -6.43 -17.98 17.05
CA THR A 286 -6.22 -19.38 17.44
C THR A 286 -6.71 -19.64 18.86
N ASP A 287 -7.53 -20.68 19.01
CA ASP A 287 -7.97 -21.18 20.33
C ASP A 287 -7.08 -22.32 20.86
N LYS A 288 -6.07 -22.74 20.09
CA LYS A 288 -5.22 -23.88 20.43
C LYS A 288 -4.00 -23.40 21.23
N GLU A 289 -4.00 -23.67 22.53
CA GLU A 289 -2.95 -23.24 23.48
C GLU A 289 -1.51 -23.49 22.99
N LYS A 290 -1.23 -24.68 22.44
CA LYS A 290 0.10 -25.00 21.93
C LYS A 290 0.49 -24.16 20.71
N GLU A 291 -0.46 -23.92 19.80
CA GLU A 291 -0.23 -23.11 18.60
C GLU A 291 -0.08 -21.63 18.98
N LEU A 292 -0.91 -21.15 19.92
CA LEU A 292 -0.80 -19.81 20.49
C LEU A 292 0.59 -19.56 21.09
N ALA A 293 1.07 -20.45 21.96
CA ALA A 293 2.39 -20.32 22.57
C ALA A 293 3.53 -20.31 21.54
N GLU A 294 3.39 -21.05 20.44
CA GLU A 294 4.35 -21.04 19.33
C GLU A 294 4.31 -19.70 18.57
N ILE A 295 3.12 -19.19 18.26
CA ILE A 295 2.92 -17.91 17.59
C ILE A 295 3.46 -16.75 18.44
N GLU A 296 3.19 -16.72 19.74
CA GLU A 296 3.70 -15.70 20.66
C GLU A 296 5.24 -15.72 20.73
N ALA A 297 5.85 -16.91 20.74
CA ALA A 297 7.30 -17.04 20.69
C ALA A 297 7.88 -16.52 19.36
N PHE A 298 7.19 -16.73 18.24
CA PHE A 298 7.57 -16.16 16.95
C PHE A 298 7.39 -14.65 16.91
N GLU A 299 6.29 -14.13 17.46
CA GLU A 299 6.03 -12.69 17.60
C GLU A 299 7.18 -12.00 18.34
N GLN A 300 7.59 -12.53 19.50
CA GLN A 300 8.69 -11.98 20.28
C GLN A 300 10.02 -11.99 19.51
N LYS A 301 10.32 -13.06 18.77
CA LYS A 301 11.53 -13.13 17.93
C LYS A 301 11.51 -12.10 16.82
N LEU A 302 10.38 -11.92 16.14
CA LEU A 302 10.21 -10.94 15.07
C LEU A 302 10.31 -9.51 15.61
N ALA A 303 9.68 -9.23 16.76
CA ALA A 303 9.76 -7.94 17.42
C ALA A 303 11.20 -7.61 17.85
N GLN A 304 11.92 -8.57 18.43
CA GLN A 304 13.31 -8.39 18.81
C GLN A 304 14.22 -8.18 17.60
N ALA A 305 14.04 -8.96 16.53
CA ALA A 305 14.78 -8.77 15.29
C ALA A 305 14.56 -7.36 14.73
N LEU A 306 13.31 -6.93 14.63
CA LEU A 306 12.97 -5.59 14.16
C LEU A 306 13.59 -4.49 15.03
N LEU A 307 13.55 -4.64 16.36
CA LEU A 307 14.16 -3.70 17.29
C LEU A 307 15.68 -3.60 17.09
N ASN A 308 16.36 -4.74 16.89
CA ASN A 308 17.80 -4.75 16.63
C ASN A 308 18.14 -3.98 15.35
N TYR A 309 17.38 -4.19 14.26
CA TYR A 309 17.60 -3.46 13.01
C TYR A 309 17.29 -1.96 13.16
N GLU A 310 16.24 -1.58 13.89
CA GLU A 310 15.91 -0.16 14.11
C GLU A 310 16.90 0.57 15.02
N GLN A 311 17.70 -0.14 15.81
CA GLN A 311 18.76 0.44 16.67
C GLN A 311 20.12 0.56 15.98
N GLU A 312 20.33 -0.15 14.87
CA GLU A 312 21.58 -0.11 14.08
C GLU A 312 21.58 1.00 13.00
N ILE A 313 20.45 1.68 12.79
CA ILE A 313 20.23 2.82 11.89
C ILE A 313 20.37 4.14 12.67
#